data_AF-A0A517YAP7-F1
#
_entry.id   AF-A0A517YAP7-F1
#
_cell.length_a   1.000
_cell.length_b   1.000
_cell.length_c   1.000
_cell.angle_alpha   90.00
_cell.angle_beta   90.00
_cell.angle_gamma   90.00
#
_symmetry.space_group_name_H-M   'P 1'
#
loop_
_entity.id
_entity.type
_entity.pdbx_description
1 polymer ?
#
loop_
_entity_poly.entity_id
_entity_poly.type
_entity_poly.pdbx_seq_one_letter_code
_entity_poly.pdbx_strand_id
1 'polypeptide(L)'
;MLALLTASCSSEASRRPIFGNITSSRAVLAVTFQPTAETSGPAVTTDVTNNSYRFTTENGPVPGTYEVVFLLDTPSTGFAPLLLKHLPQAVDKVPQLTTRTLNPAPAPPTIAVEVPASGSLQLDLIVPETQP
;
A
#
# COMPACT_ATOMS: atom_id res chain seq x y z
N MET A 1 -36.63 34.00 18.51
CA MET A 1 -36.05 32.65 18.40
C MET A 1 -34.76 32.80 17.60
N LEU A 2 -33.62 32.80 18.29
CA LEU A 2 -32.31 33.16 17.72
C LEU A 2 -31.60 31.87 17.31
N ALA A 3 -31.35 31.66 16.01
CA ALA A 3 -30.66 30.49 15.51
C ALA A 3 -29.14 30.70 15.59
N LEU A 4 -28.47 29.95 16.47
CA LEU A 4 -27.00 29.86 16.50
C LEU A 4 -26.55 28.98 15.32
N LEU A 5 -25.93 29.59 14.31
CA LEU A 5 -25.12 28.85 13.33
C LEU A 5 -23.78 28.51 13.98
N THR A 6 -23.62 27.28 14.47
CA THR A 6 -22.30 26.75 14.80
C THR A 6 -21.57 26.42 13.50
N ALA A 7 -20.72 27.33 13.05
CA ALA A 7 -19.74 27.04 12.02
C ALA A 7 -18.77 25.97 12.58
N SER A 8 -19.01 24.70 12.23
CA SER A 8 -18.01 23.65 12.40
C SER A 8 -16.86 23.97 11.46
N CYS A 9 -15.88 24.71 11.99
CA CYS A 9 -14.60 24.92 11.37
C CYS A 9 -13.87 23.57 11.41
N SER A 10 -14.12 22.73 10.41
CA SER A 10 -13.32 21.56 10.11
C SER A 10 -11.94 22.07 9.74
N SER A 11 -11.02 22.15 10.71
CA SER A 11 -9.61 22.38 10.43
C SER A 11 -9.09 21.13 9.72
N GLU A 12 -9.29 21.04 8.41
CA GLU A 12 -8.63 20.03 7.59
C GLU A 12 -7.13 20.18 7.82
N ALA A 13 -6.54 19.15 8.43
CA ALA A 13 -5.11 19.14 8.71
C ALA A 13 -4.36 19.32 7.38
N SER A 14 -3.46 20.30 7.31
CA SER A 14 -2.72 20.58 6.09
C SER A 14 -1.84 19.39 5.72
N ARG A 15 -2.02 18.88 4.50
CA ARG A 15 -1.21 17.80 3.94
C ARG A 15 0.25 18.23 3.81
N ARG A 16 1.14 17.24 3.84
CA ARG A 16 2.59 17.44 3.88
C ARG A 16 3.26 16.90 2.63
N PRO A 17 4.11 17.69 1.97
CA PRO A 17 4.93 17.19 0.87
C PRO A 17 5.99 16.23 1.40
N ILE A 18 6.08 15.06 0.79
CA ILE A 18 7.06 14.02 1.11
C ILE A 18 7.68 13.56 -0.19
N PHE A 19 8.99 13.43 -0.27
CA PHE A 19 9.66 12.93 -1.46
C PHE A 19 10.87 12.08 -1.08
N GLY A 20 11.36 11.29 -2.02
CA GLY A 20 12.55 10.48 -1.79
C GLY A 20 12.86 9.56 -2.93
N ASN A 21 14.00 8.89 -2.80
CA ASN A 21 14.44 7.85 -3.72
C ASN A 21 14.16 6.48 -3.14
N ILE A 22 14.02 5.50 -4.02
CA ILE A 22 13.78 4.10 -3.67
C ILE A 22 14.95 3.28 -4.17
N THR A 23 15.60 2.58 -3.25
CA THR A 23 16.61 1.57 -3.56
C THR A 23 15.97 0.20 -3.39
N SER A 24 15.77 -0.51 -4.49
CA SER A 24 15.21 -1.86 -4.51
C SER A 24 15.81 -2.67 -5.65
N SER A 25 15.91 -3.99 -5.48
CA SER A 25 16.23 -4.91 -6.58
C SER A 25 15.02 -5.25 -7.45
N ARG A 26 13.81 -4.86 -7.03
CA ARG A 26 12.56 -5.03 -7.76
C ARG A 26 12.03 -3.68 -8.20
N ALA A 27 11.30 -3.67 -9.33
CA ALA A 27 10.62 -2.46 -9.75
C ALA A 27 9.48 -2.15 -8.75
N VAL A 28 9.51 -0.94 -8.20
CA VAL A 28 8.46 -0.41 -7.32
C VAL A 28 7.56 0.47 -8.18
N LEU A 29 6.27 0.18 -8.18
CA LEU A 29 5.27 0.87 -8.98
C LEU A 29 4.65 2.04 -8.23
N ALA A 30 4.38 1.88 -6.93
CA ALA A 30 3.74 2.90 -6.11
C ALA A 30 4.17 2.80 -4.64
N VAL A 31 4.10 3.95 -3.95
CA VAL A 31 4.30 4.07 -2.49
C VAL A 31 3.00 4.55 -1.87
N THR A 32 2.54 3.86 -0.82
CA THR A 32 1.34 4.20 -0.06
C THR A 32 1.69 4.49 1.39
N PHE A 33 1.22 5.62 1.92
CA PHE A 33 1.25 5.95 3.33
C PHE A 33 -0.11 5.60 3.94
N GLN A 34 -0.15 4.52 4.70
CA GLN A 34 -1.32 4.02 5.41
C GLN A 34 -1.33 4.56 6.85
N PRO A 35 -2.30 5.37 7.27
CA PRO A 35 -2.33 5.90 8.64
C PRO A 35 -2.49 4.76 9.65
N THR A 36 -1.76 4.85 10.77
CA THR A 36 -1.93 3.95 11.91
C THR A 36 -3.22 4.28 12.67
N ALA A 37 -3.58 3.43 13.66
CA ALA A 37 -4.74 3.68 14.52
C ALA A 37 -4.66 5.00 15.32
N GLU A 38 -3.46 5.55 15.50
CA GLU A 38 -3.21 6.80 16.21
C GLU A 38 -3.30 8.04 15.31
N THR A 39 -3.39 7.84 14.00
CA THR A 39 -3.39 8.91 12.99
C THR A 39 -4.73 8.98 12.28
N SER A 40 -5.37 10.14 12.32
CA SER A 40 -6.60 10.37 11.56
C SER A 40 -6.28 10.85 10.15
N GLY A 41 -6.91 10.25 9.14
CA GLY A 41 -6.79 10.69 7.75
C GLY A 41 -6.98 9.55 6.76
N PRO A 42 -7.09 9.85 5.45
CA PRO A 42 -7.08 8.82 4.43
C PRO A 42 -5.65 8.32 4.18
N ALA A 43 -5.54 7.08 3.72
CA ALA A 43 -4.32 6.62 3.07
C ALA A 43 -4.06 7.45 1.81
N VAL A 44 -2.79 7.64 1.49
CA VAL A 44 -2.37 8.37 0.28
C VAL A 44 -1.36 7.55 -0.50
N THR A 45 -1.51 7.54 -1.82
CA THR A 45 -0.66 6.77 -2.72
C THR A 45 -0.11 7.69 -3.80
N THR A 46 1.14 7.45 -4.20
CA THR A 46 1.75 8.07 -5.36
C THR A 46 2.49 7.02 -6.18
N ASP A 47 2.50 7.21 -7.50
CA ASP A 47 3.32 6.40 -8.40
C ASP A 47 4.81 6.71 -8.19
N VAL A 48 5.63 5.71 -8.50
CA VAL A 48 7.09 5.82 -8.52
C VAL A 48 7.54 6.02 -9.95
N THR A 49 8.34 7.06 -10.18
CA THR A 49 8.94 7.36 -11.48
C THR A 49 10.44 7.51 -11.33
N ASN A 50 11.22 6.82 -12.16
CA ASN A 50 12.69 6.83 -12.10
C ASN A 50 13.24 6.54 -10.68
N ASN A 51 12.68 5.53 -10.01
CA ASN A 51 13.02 5.16 -8.63
C ASN A 51 12.86 6.32 -7.62
N SER A 52 11.99 7.27 -7.91
CA SER A 52 11.68 8.39 -7.02
C SER A 52 10.17 8.53 -6.86
N TYR A 53 9.75 9.05 -5.71
CA TYR A 53 8.34 9.30 -5.41
C TYR A 53 8.17 10.70 -4.82
N ARG A 54 7.00 11.30 -5.03
CA ARG A 54 6.71 12.66 -4.58
C ARG A 54 5.24 12.87 -4.28
N PHE A 55 4.97 13.20 -3.03
CA PHE A 55 3.75 13.78 -2.53
C PHE A 55 3.87 15.31 -2.49
N THR A 56 2.78 16.00 -2.82
CA THR A 56 2.63 17.45 -2.78
C THR A 56 1.76 17.87 -1.60
N THR A 57 1.53 19.17 -1.47
CA THR A 57 0.56 19.75 -0.54
C THR A 57 -0.89 19.41 -0.87
N GLU A 58 -1.19 18.91 -2.07
CA GLU A 58 -2.56 18.52 -2.45
C GLU A 58 -2.84 17.05 -2.15
N ASN A 59 -1.86 16.17 -2.30
CA ASN A 59 -2.05 14.71 -2.23
C ASN A 59 -1.22 14.01 -1.13
N GLY A 60 -0.42 14.75 -0.35
CA GLY A 60 0.40 14.19 0.71
C GLY A 60 -0.37 13.77 1.96
N PRO A 61 0.28 13.03 2.87
CA PRO A 61 -0.33 12.64 4.13
C PRO A 61 -0.49 13.85 5.06
N VAL A 62 -1.40 13.75 6.01
CA VAL A 62 -1.48 14.73 7.10
C VAL A 62 -0.41 14.40 8.15
N PRO A 63 -0.10 15.30 9.09
CA PRO A 63 0.84 14.98 10.17
C PRO A 63 0.38 13.78 11.00
N GLY A 64 1.30 12.88 11.34
CA GLY A 64 1.03 11.69 12.14
C GLY A 64 1.92 10.50 11.79
N THR A 65 1.59 9.36 12.36
CA THR A 65 2.30 8.08 12.19
C THR A 65 1.66 7.25 11.07
N TYR A 66 2.48 6.77 10.16
CA TYR A 66 2.06 6.00 8.99
C TYR A 66 2.88 4.72 8.85
N GLU A 67 2.23 3.71 8.29
CA GLU A 67 2.84 2.53 7.71
C GLU A 67 3.07 2.76 6.21
N VAL A 68 4.30 2.56 5.74
CA VAL A 68 4.63 2.68 4.33
C VAL A 68 4.55 1.33 3.65
N VAL A 69 3.73 1.24 2.60
CA VAL A 69 3.48 0.05 1.80
C VAL A 69 3.93 0.28 0.37
N PHE A 70 4.64 -0.71 -0.19
CA PHE A 70 5.15 -0.67 -1.56
C PHE A 70 4.33 -1.59 -2.47
N LEU A 71 3.91 -1.08 -3.61
CA LEU A 71 3.43 -1.93 -4.71
C LEU A 71 4.63 -2.34 -5.55
N LEU A 72 4.97 -3.63 -5.52
CA LEU A 72 6.07 -4.19 -6.32
C LEU A 72 5.52 -4.73 -7.64
N ASP A 73 6.26 -4.49 -8.73
CA ASP A 73 6.05 -5.22 -9.98
C ASP A 73 6.53 -6.65 -9.75
N THR A 74 5.58 -7.56 -9.53
CA THR A 74 5.90 -8.98 -9.49
C THR A 74 5.77 -9.51 -10.91
N PRO A 75 6.82 -10.07 -11.51
CA PRO A 75 6.65 -10.79 -12.76
C PRO A 75 5.67 -11.92 -12.47
N SER A 76 4.47 -11.86 -13.06
CA SER A 76 3.51 -12.94 -12.93
C SER A 76 4.13 -14.17 -13.59
N THR A 77 4.75 -15.05 -12.80
CA THR A 77 5.29 -16.30 -13.29
C THR A 77 4.12 -17.17 -13.74
N GLY A 78 3.79 -17.06 -15.02
CA GLY A 78 3.07 -18.04 -15.82
C GLY A 78 1.83 -18.67 -15.18
N PHE A 79 0.70 -17.97 -15.24
CA PHE A 79 -0.52 -18.69 -15.59
C PHE A 79 -0.44 -19.00 -17.08
N ALA A 80 0.22 -20.10 -17.44
CA ALA A 80 -0.07 -20.75 -18.70
C ALA A 80 -1.59 -21.00 -18.70
N PRO A 81 -2.37 -20.51 -19.68
CA PRO A 81 -3.74 -20.95 -19.82
C PRO A 81 -3.66 -22.47 -20.00
N LEU A 82 -4.10 -23.22 -19.00
CA LEU A 82 -4.29 -24.66 -19.14
C LEU A 82 -5.28 -24.81 -20.29
N LEU A 83 -4.71 -25.11 -21.45
CA LEU A 83 -5.41 -25.38 -22.68
C LEU A 83 -6.30 -26.58 -22.36
N LEU A 84 -7.57 -26.32 -22.07
CA LEU A 84 -8.61 -27.29 -21.74
C LEU A 84 -8.87 -28.15 -23.00
N LYS A 85 -7.92 -28.99 -23.36
CA LYS A 85 -8.09 -30.04 -24.35
C LYS A 85 -8.43 -31.31 -23.59
N HIS A 86 -9.73 -31.60 -23.60
CA HIS A 86 -10.37 -32.91 -23.36
C HIS A 86 -10.50 -33.35 -21.89
N LEU A 87 -11.73 -33.22 -21.38
CA LEU A 87 -12.25 -34.11 -20.33
C LEU A 87 -13.38 -34.94 -20.95
N PRO A 88 -13.23 -36.27 -21.08
CA PRO A 88 -14.39 -37.15 -21.14
C PRO A 88 -15.07 -37.16 -19.77
N GLN A 89 -16.38 -36.99 -19.76
CA GLN A 89 -17.21 -37.06 -18.56
C GLN A 89 -17.23 -38.47 -17.96
N ALA A 90 -17.53 -38.51 -16.66
CA ALA A 90 -17.88 -39.64 -15.80
C ALA A 90 -16.72 -40.34 -15.08
N VAL A 91 -16.55 -40.02 -13.78
CA VAL A 91 -16.54 -41.01 -12.69
C VAL A 91 -17.08 -40.37 -11.40
N ASP A 92 -18.07 -41.04 -10.85
CA ASP A 92 -18.86 -40.78 -9.65
C ASP A 92 -18.06 -41.05 -8.35
N LYS A 93 -17.12 -40.15 -8.00
CA LYS A 93 -16.49 -40.12 -6.67
C LYS A 93 -16.29 -38.70 -6.20
N VAL A 94 -17.06 -38.30 -5.19
CA VAL A 94 -16.93 -37.02 -4.47
C VAL A 94 -15.52 -36.93 -3.89
N PRO A 95 -14.65 -36.03 -4.38
CA PRO A 95 -13.35 -35.81 -3.77
C PRO A 95 -13.58 -35.11 -2.43
N GLN A 96 -13.09 -35.69 -1.34
CA GLN A 96 -13.00 -34.97 -0.07
C GLN A 96 -12.11 -33.75 -0.30
N LEU A 97 -12.68 -32.56 -0.14
CA LEU A 97 -11.97 -31.31 -0.03
C LEU A 97 -11.06 -31.39 1.20
N THR A 98 -9.82 -31.82 1.00
CA THR A 98 -8.77 -31.61 1.99
C THR A 98 -8.63 -30.10 2.12
N THR A 99 -9.08 -29.54 3.24
CA THR A 99 -8.78 -28.18 3.64
C THR A 99 -7.27 -28.05 3.70
N ARG A 100 -6.67 -27.58 2.61
CA ARG A 100 -5.29 -27.13 2.57
C ARG A 100 -5.19 -26.04 3.62
N THR A 101 -4.52 -26.31 4.73
CA THR A 101 -4.03 -25.27 5.64
C THR A 101 -3.25 -24.30 4.76
N LEU A 102 -3.88 -23.17 4.43
CA LEU A 102 -3.21 -22.09 3.73
C LEU A 102 -2.10 -21.67 4.67
N ASN A 103 -0.86 -21.97 4.30
CA ASN A 103 0.29 -21.40 4.96
C ASN A 103 0.07 -19.88 4.90
N PRO A 104 -0.05 -19.17 6.04
CA PRO A 104 -0.34 -17.75 6.01
C PRO A 104 0.73 -17.07 5.17
N ALA A 105 0.31 -16.32 4.16
CA ALA A 105 1.23 -15.55 3.34
C ALA A 105 2.10 -14.69 4.28
N PRO A 106 3.41 -14.56 4.03
CA PRO A 106 4.26 -13.65 4.80
C PRO A 106 3.64 -12.26 4.81
N ALA A 107 3.55 -11.64 5.98
CA ALA A 107 3.10 -10.25 6.06
C ALA A 107 4.02 -9.36 5.22
N PRO A 108 3.48 -8.38 4.47
CA PRO A 108 4.30 -7.46 3.71
C PRO A 108 5.24 -6.69 4.66
N PRO A 109 6.45 -6.31 4.20
CA PRO A 109 7.33 -5.47 4.99
C PRO A 109 6.66 -4.12 5.25
N THR A 110 6.56 -3.73 6.53
CA THR A 110 5.97 -2.48 6.97
C THR A 110 7.04 -1.59 7.60
N ILE A 111 7.12 -0.33 7.17
CA ILE A 111 8.01 0.68 7.76
C ILE A 111 7.14 1.74 8.43
N ALA A 112 7.32 1.96 9.73
CA ALA A 112 6.64 3.04 10.45
C ALA A 112 7.39 4.37 10.25
N VAL A 113 6.66 5.43 9.89
CA VAL A 113 7.20 6.76 9.59
C VAL A 113 6.36 7.82 10.29
N GLU A 114 7.03 8.77 10.95
CA GLU A 114 6.41 9.96 11.51
C GLU A 114 6.49 11.12 10.51
N VAL A 115 5.33 11.64 10.12
CA VAL A 115 5.20 12.81 9.24
C VAL A 115 5.12 14.06 10.12
N PRO A 116 6.09 14.99 10.01
CA PRO A 116 6.17 16.13 10.90
C PRO A 116 5.00 17.11 10.70
N ALA A 117 4.68 17.82 11.78
CA ALA A 117 3.64 18.85 11.77
C ALA A 117 3.98 20.07 10.89
N SER A 118 5.21 20.22 10.39
CA SER A 118 5.59 21.31 9.48
C SER A 118 6.77 20.91 8.58
N GLY A 119 6.91 21.62 7.46
CA GLY A 119 7.99 21.40 6.50
C GLY A 119 7.72 20.30 5.45
N SER A 120 8.79 19.92 4.76
CA SER A 120 8.83 18.79 3.82
C SER A 120 9.69 17.68 4.39
N LEU A 121 9.31 16.42 4.14
CA LEU A 121 10.07 15.25 4.56
C LEU A 121 10.78 14.63 3.35
N GLN A 122 12.10 14.51 3.39
CA GLN A 122 12.83 13.63 2.50
C GLN A 122 12.97 12.26 3.18
N LEU A 123 12.50 11.21 2.52
CA LEU A 123 12.56 9.85 3.03
C LEU A 123 13.08 8.92 1.93
N ASP A 124 14.35 8.55 2.02
CA ASP A 124 14.91 7.55 1.11
C ASP A 124 14.58 6.14 1.64
N LEU A 125 13.99 5.31 0.78
CA LEU A 125 13.43 4.01 1.13
C LEU A 125 14.32 2.90 0.58
N ILE A 126 14.67 1.94 1.43
CA ILE A 126 15.39 0.72 1.04
C ILE A 126 14.41 -0.43 1.19
N VAL A 127 14.07 -1.08 0.07
CA VAL A 127 13.18 -2.25 0.07
C VAL A 127 14.04 -3.50 0.27
N PRO A 128 13.96 -4.19 1.42
CA PRO A 128 14.77 -5.38 1.66
C PRO A 128 14.36 -6.51 0.71
N GLU A 129 15.35 -7.25 0.21
CA GLU A 129 15.08 -8.46 -0.54
C GLU A 129 14.47 -9.50 0.40
N THR A 130 13.20 -9.83 0.21
CA THR A 130 12.62 -11.02 0.84
C THR A 130 13.22 -12.23 0.11
N GLN A 131 14.18 -12.90 0.76
CA GLN A 131 14.73 -14.16 0.26
C GLN A 131 13.57 -15.17 0.10
N PRO A 132 13.49 -15.86 -1.05
CA PRO A 132 12.44 -16.85 -1.33
C PRO A 132 12.50 -18.09 -0.42
#